data_AF-A0AA42TVC3-F1
#
_entry.id   AF-A0AA42TVC3-F1
#
_cell.length_a   1.000
_cell.length_b   1.000
_cell.length_c   1.000
_cell.angle_alpha   90.00
_cell.angle_beta   90.00
_cell.angle_gamma   90.00
#
_symmetry.space_group_name_H-M   'P 1'
#
loop_
_entity.id
_entity.type
_entity.pdbx_description
1 polymer ?
#
loop_
_entity_poly.entity_id
_entity_poly.type
_entity_poly.pdbx_seq_one_letter_code
_entity_poly.pdbx_strand_id
1 'polypeptide(L)'
;MIYHEIDFLLPAQRFNINFSYITQKGLPFVREFVLRLIHLAPMSKSQVATFFGFTPKEAQEAIEDLVERGELTLSESGRLMLTEKSNGYFTEIGEIPRLSLLRDTTACLSFDLATFTCLGKDISSDKWKSGISLKVDDQSASCSETLVEKHFQRQFQRILHSGFLPRSLVQDEKESPTVYTVNSVSKIRQMPFRLPVQFKIDAEGRSVEREDFEMLKSSDYVHAQISLELARLTRPSNFGEIAKAMLDIGDSDTLKLFDSKGSSISLQFFEDLAKLEANSQKKRTTFLGSIYSSENWELFQKYMSPVIKARRESKSGAGETPLIWIAPSDPYWGKSNRALERIGQIFDMASTKQRKLYSPAIYLPIAGPDDQKGVRQWKWELSSSLDKAHGLIEGFLGGNVEIIYFEGEFVVVVYHVSLPENYPVSVPLGFISADKDFVSRVGRLVIEYLSGSSGFDRNNDCGLLSRLGASG
;
A
#
# COMPACT_ATOMS: atom_id res chain seq x y z
N MET A 1 -10.13 0.09 -18.66
CA MET A 1 -10.88 0.71 -17.54
C MET A 1 -10.62 -0.09 -16.27
N ILE A 2 -10.53 0.55 -15.09
CA ILE A 2 -10.37 -0.16 -13.80
C ILE A 2 -11.75 -0.56 -13.30
N TYR A 3 -11.96 -1.82 -12.93
CA TYR A 3 -13.23 -2.28 -12.37
C TYR A 3 -13.12 -2.64 -10.88
N HIS A 4 -11.93 -2.95 -10.36
CA HIS A 4 -11.75 -3.15 -8.93
C HIS A 4 -10.34 -2.75 -8.51
N GLU A 5 -10.20 -2.15 -7.34
CA GLU A 5 -8.91 -1.93 -6.66
C GLU A 5 -8.93 -2.70 -5.34
N ILE A 6 -7.93 -3.55 -5.10
CA ILE A 6 -7.81 -4.38 -3.91
C ILE A 6 -6.42 -4.20 -3.32
N ASP A 7 -6.35 -3.96 -2.02
CA ASP A 7 -5.10 -3.92 -1.28
C ASP A 7 -4.70 -5.32 -0.84
N PHE A 8 -3.51 -5.75 -1.23
CA PHE A 8 -2.86 -6.95 -0.71
C PHE A 8 -1.88 -6.58 0.38
N LEU A 9 -1.91 -7.30 1.51
CA LEU A 9 -1.07 -7.02 2.67
C LEU A 9 0.08 -8.02 2.68
N LEU A 10 1.21 -7.61 2.13
CA LEU A 10 2.43 -8.39 2.10
C LEU A 10 3.12 -8.32 3.47
N PRO A 11 3.43 -9.44 4.13
CA PRO A 11 4.18 -9.40 5.38
C PRO A 11 5.54 -8.73 5.22
N ALA A 12 5.79 -7.74 6.06
CA ALA A 12 7.06 -7.03 6.15
C ALA A 12 7.48 -6.88 7.60
N GLN A 13 8.77 -6.60 7.80
CA GLN A 13 9.31 -6.47 9.14
C GLN A 13 10.38 -5.39 9.19
N ARG A 14 10.40 -4.63 10.29
CA ARG A 14 11.40 -3.62 10.58
C ARG A 14 12.53 -4.23 11.39
N PHE A 15 13.75 -3.88 11.03
CA PHE A 15 14.97 -4.37 11.64
C PHE A 15 15.87 -3.22 12.07
N ASN A 16 16.63 -3.47 13.12
CA ASN A 16 17.81 -2.67 13.44
C ASN A 16 19.04 -3.44 12.95
N ILE A 17 19.82 -2.82 12.06
CA ILE A 17 20.97 -3.43 11.39
C ILE A 17 22.21 -2.65 11.79
N ASN A 18 23.12 -3.29 12.54
CA ASN A 18 24.44 -2.76 12.84
C ASN A 18 25.43 -3.34 11.83
N PHE A 19 26.19 -2.48 11.16
CA PHE A 19 27.14 -2.90 10.15
C PHE A 19 28.37 -2.00 10.11
N SER A 20 29.48 -2.59 9.69
CA SER A 20 30.72 -1.91 9.42
C SER A 20 30.86 -1.70 7.92
N TYR A 21 31.34 -0.53 7.49
CA TYR A 21 31.54 -0.18 6.10
C TYR A 21 32.91 0.49 5.91
N ILE A 22 33.47 0.31 4.72
CA ILE A 22 34.73 0.93 4.33
C ILE A 22 34.40 2.19 3.52
N THR A 23 34.99 3.30 3.95
CA THR A 23 35.04 4.55 3.19
C THR A 23 36.47 4.85 2.79
N GLN A 24 36.66 5.47 1.65
CA GLN A 24 37.94 6.11 1.34
C GLN A 24 37.93 7.54 1.86
N LYS A 25 38.94 7.90 2.64
CA LYS A 25 39.13 9.25 3.16
C LYS A 25 40.40 9.85 2.54
N GLY A 26 40.28 11.06 2.01
CA GLY A 26 41.44 11.85 1.58
C GLY A 26 42.38 12.18 2.74
N LEU A 27 43.63 12.44 2.40
CA LEU A 27 44.64 12.86 3.36
C LEU A 27 44.59 14.39 3.59
N PRO A 28 45.06 14.90 4.75
CA PRO A 28 45.27 16.34 4.92
C PRO A 28 46.18 16.89 3.81
N PHE A 29 45.90 18.10 3.33
CA PHE A 29 46.53 18.70 2.15
C PHE A 29 48.06 18.52 2.08
N VAL A 30 48.80 18.96 3.10
CA VAL A 30 50.28 18.86 3.11
C VAL A 30 50.75 17.40 3.02
N ARG A 31 50.12 16.51 3.79
CA ARG A 31 50.42 15.08 3.81
C ARG A 31 50.14 14.41 2.46
N GLU A 32 49.01 14.73 1.85
CA GLU A 32 48.64 14.24 0.51
C GLU A 32 49.70 14.59 -0.53
N PHE A 33 50.01 15.88 -0.66
CA PHE A 33 50.89 16.39 -1.70
C PHE A 33 52.34 15.92 -1.52
N VAL A 34 52.84 15.87 -0.28
CA VAL A 34 54.19 15.35 -0.01
C VAL A 34 54.28 13.88 -0.38
N LEU A 35 53.33 13.04 0.03
CA LEU A 35 53.33 11.62 -0.34
C LEU A 35 53.20 11.43 -1.85
N ARG A 36 52.35 12.21 -2.51
CA ARG A 36 52.17 12.16 -3.97
C ARG A 36 53.45 12.56 -4.73
N LEU A 37 54.18 13.56 -4.26
CA LEU A 37 55.47 13.97 -4.82
C LEU A 37 56.53 12.87 -4.68
N ILE A 38 56.63 12.26 -3.49
CA ILE A 38 57.57 11.17 -3.24
C ILE A 38 57.20 9.90 -4.04
N HIS A 39 55.90 9.67 -4.27
CA HIS A 39 55.43 8.57 -5.11
C HIS A 39 55.90 8.71 -6.57
N LEU A 40 55.91 9.94 -7.09
CA LEU A 40 56.40 10.23 -8.44
C LEU A 40 57.92 10.03 -8.55
N ALA A 41 58.69 10.45 -7.54
CA ALA A 41 60.13 10.25 -7.50
C ALA A 41 60.69 10.37 -6.07
N PRO A 42 61.64 9.51 -5.67
CA PRO A 42 62.38 9.69 -4.42
C PRO A 42 63.16 11.02 -4.39
N MET A 43 62.95 11.83 -3.35
CA MET A 43 63.53 13.18 -3.22
C MET A 43 64.25 13.39 -1.88
N SER A 44 65.19 14.34 -1.82
CA SER A 44 65.76 14.82 -0.55
C SER A 44 64.78 15.77 0.17
N LYS A 45 64.99 15.99 1.47
CA LYS A 45 64.24 16.98 2.26
C LYS A 45 64.30 18.39 1.65
N SER A 46 65.48 18.79 1.15
CA SER A 46 65.68 20.10 0.50
C SER A 46 64.89 20.23 -0.80
N GLN A 47 64.80 19.17 -1.59
CA GLN A 47 64.02 19.15 -2.83
C GLN A 47 62.51 19.28 -2.56
N VAL A 48 62.00 18.60 -1.52
CA VAL A 48 60.61 18.75 -1.06
C VAL A 48 60.35 20.20 -0.62
N ALA A 49 61.25 20.79 0.16
CA ALA A 49 61.13 22.18 0.59
C ALA A 49 61.09 23.18 -0.58
N THR A 50 61.99 23.01 -1.56
CA THR A 50 62.02 23.85 -2.77
C THR A 50 60.77 23.68 -3.61
N PHE A 51 60.27 22.44 -3.78
CA PHE A 51 59.10 22.18 -4.61
C PHE A 51 57.83 22.82 -4.04
N PHE A 52 57.60 22.71 -2.72
CA PHE A 52 56.41 23.27 -2.07
C PHE A 52 56.56 24.71 -1.58
N GLY A 53 57.78 25.29 -1.65
CA GLY A 53 58.07 26.61 -1.12
C GLY A 53 58.05 26.68 0.41
N PHE A 54 58.23 25.54 1.09
CA PHE A 54 58.30 25.49 2.55
C PHE A 54 59.59 26.10 3.06
N THR A 55 59.52 26.76 4.21
CA THR A 55 60.70 27.06 5.00
C THR A 55 61.38 25.75 5.46
N PRO A 56 62.68 25.76 5.78
CA PRO A 56 63.37 24.57 6.27
C PRO A 56 62.70 23.94 7.50
N LYS A 57 62.08 24.77 8.36
CA LYS A 57 61.37 24.32 9.55
C LYS A 57 60.05 23.63 9.20
N GLU A 58 59.24 24.21 8.33
CA GLU A 58 57.96 23.62 7.88
C GLU A 58 58.17 22.30 7.12
N ALA A 59 59.20 22.24 6.25
CA ALA A 59 59.56 21.01 5.56
C ALA A 59 59.99 19.92 6.54
N GLN A 60 60.78 20.29 7.56
CA GLN A 60 61.22 19.35 8.59
C GLN A 60 60.02 18.82 9.40
N GLU A 61 59.12 19.70 9.86
CA GLU A 61 57.91 19.31 10.61
C GLU A 61 56.98 18.41 9.78
N ALA A 62 56.74 18.75 8.51
CA ALA A 62 55.88 17.96 7.62
C ALA A 62 56.47 16.56 7.31
N ILE A 63 57.79 16.48 7.14
CA ILE A 63 58.48 15.21 6.85
C ILE A 63 58.59 14.36 8.12
N GLU A 64 58.89 14.96 9.28
CA GLU A 64 58.94 14.25 10.57
C GLU A 64 57.60 13.62 10.92
N ASP A 65 56.48 14.35 10.77
CA ASP A 65 55.14 13.80 10.99
C ASP A 65 54.87 12.55 10.11
N LEU A 66 55.32 12.55 8.85
CA LEU A 66 55.15 11.42 7.93
C LEU A 66 56.08 10.25 8.27
N VAL A 67 57.30 10.52 8.74
CA VAL A 67 58.23 9.47 9.21
C VAL A 67 57.72 8.84 10.50
N GLU A 68 57.25 9.65 11.46
CA GLU A 68 56.67 9.17 12.73
C GLU A 68 55.41 8.31 12.50
N ARG A 69 54.61 8.65 11.49
CA ARG A 69 53.46 7.83 11.05
C ARG A 69 53.86 6.56 10.30
N GLY A 70 55.14 6.35 10.02
CA GLY A 70 55.68 5.21 9.28
C GLY A 70 55.31 5.24 7.79
N GLU A 71 55.16 6.42 7.21
CA GLU A 71 54.73 6.62 5.81
C GLU A 71 55.88 7.04 4.90
N LEU A 72 56.93 7.60 5.47
CA LEU A 72 58.18 7.87 4.78
C LEU A 72 59.33 7.16 5.46
N THR A 73 60.30 6.72 4.66
CA THR A 73 61.59 6.21 5.11
C THR A 73 62.71 6.81 4.27
N LEU A 74 63.95 6.70 4.75
CA LEU A 74 65.13 7.12 4.00
C LEU A 74 65.75 5.92 3.29
N SER A 75 66.09 6.10 2.01
CA SER A 75 66.94 5.18 1.27
C SER A 75 68.39 5.22 1.78
N GLU A 76 69.20 4.24 1.38
CA GLU A 76 70.65 4.21 1.64
C GLU A 76 71.37 5.46 1.08
N SER A 77 70.79 6.10 0.05
CA SER A 77 71.28 7.33 -0.57
C SER A 77 70.72 8.62 0.07
N GLY A 78 70.01 8.52 1.19
CA GLY A 78 69.47 9.66 1.94
C GLY A 78 68.25 10.33 1.29
N ARG A 79 67.54 9.65 0.38
CA ARG A 79 66.31 10.14 -0.25
C ARG A 79 65.08 9.58 0.45
N LEU A 80 64.05 10.40 0.56
CA LEU A 80 62.74 10.00 1.06
C LEU A 80 62.08 9.06 0.06
N MET A 81 61.56 7.95 0.57
CA MET A 81 60.77 6.98 -0.17
C MET A 81 59.50 6.64 0.62
N LEU A 82 58.46 6.23 -0.10
CA LEU A 82 57.26 5.67 0.51
C LEU A 82 57.60 4.34 1.20
N THR A 83 56.93 4.05 2.31
CA THR A 83 56.95 2.72 2.93
C THR A 83 55.90 1.82 2.26
N GLU A 84 55.94 0.52 2.56
CA GLU A 84 54.90 -0.42 2.09
C GLU A 84 53.49 0.05 2.47
N LYS A 85 53.34 0.61 3.68
CA LYS A 85 52.10 1.18 4.20
C LYS A 85 51.57 2.32 3.32
N SER A 86 52.41 3.30 2.98
CA SER A 86 51.96 4.48 2.23
C SER A 86 51.88 4.25 0.72
N ASN A 87 52.62 3.28 0.18
CA ASN A 87 52.40 2.77 -1.18
C ASN A 87 50.96 2.23 -1.35
N GLY A 88 50.44 1.55 -0.33
CA GLY A 88 49.05 1.05 -0.33
C GLY A 88 47.95 2.12 -0.33
N TYR A 89 48.31 3.41 -0.22
CA TYR A 89 47.33 4.50 -0.34
C TYR A 89 47.04 4.88 -1.79
N PHE A 90 47.86 4.42 -2.74
CA PHE A 90 47.76 4.75 -4.14
C PHE A 90 47.32 3.55 -4.97
N THR A 91 46.44 3.78 -5.94
CA THR A 91 46.06 2.79 -6.96
C THR A 91 46.98 2.88 -8.17
N GLU A 92 47.33 4.09 -8.61
CA GLU A 92 48.31 4.35 -9.67
C GLU A 92 49.38 5.37 -9.24
N ILE A 93 50.50 5.41 -9.97
CA ILE A 93 51.60 6.35 -9.73
C ILE A 93 51.09 7.79 -9.82
N GLY A 94 51.32 8.55 -8.74
CA GLY A 94 50.97 9.96 -8.70
C GLY A 94 49.46 10.26 -8.65
N GLU A 95 48.61 9.29 -8.32
CA GLU A 95 47.20 9.56 -7.99
C GLU A 95 47.04 10.22 -6.60
N ILE A 96 45.81 10.58 -6.26
CA ILE A 96 45.47 11.12 -4.94
C ILE A 96 45.49 9.96 -3.93
N PRO A 97 46.38 9.98 -2.91
CA PRO A 97 46.44 8.92 -1.91
C PRO A 97 45.19 8.91 -1.02
N ARG A 98 44.68 7.72 -0.73
CA ARG A 98 43.44 7.52 0.04
C ARG A 98 43.62 6.49 1.14
N LEU A 99 42.99 6.75 2.28
CA LEU A 99 42.94 5.82 3.40
C LEU A 99 41.61 5.07 3.40
N SER A 100 41.69 3.74 3.37
CA SER A 100 40.55 2.90 3.73
C SER A 100 40.29 3.04 5.23
N LEU A 101 39.15 3.62 5.57
CA LEU A 101 38.71 3.78 6.96
C LEU A 101 37.50 2.87 7.20
N LEU A 102 37.65 1.94 8.14
CA LEU A 102 36.55 1.16 8.65
C LEU A 102 35.71 2.02 9.59
N ARG A 103 34.39 2.01 9.40
CA ARG A 103 33.44 2.73 10.24
C ARG A 103 32.26 1.86 10.59
N ASP A 104 31.74 2.05 11.79
CA ASP A 104 30.54 1.39 12.26
C ASP A 104 29.35 2.32 12.20
N THR A 105 28.19 1.77 11.87
CA THR A 105 26.94 2.51 11.91
C THR A 105 25.77 1.58 12.16
N THR A 106 24.60 2.17 12.37
CA THR A 106 23.34 1.45 12.55
C THR A 106 22.27 2.06 11.65
N ALA A 107 21.47 1.20 11.04
CA ALA A 107 20.34 1.60 10.21
C ALA A 107 19.07 0.86 10.64
N CYS A 108 17.96 1.60 10.63
CA CYS A 108 16.64 1.05 10.90
C CYS A 108 15.85 0.97 9.59
N LEU A 109 15.78 -0.23 9.03
CA LEU A 109 15.23 -0.49 7.69
C LEU A 109 14.15 -1.56 7.76
N SER A 110 13.23 -1.54 6.80
CA SER A 110 12.20 -2.56 6.70
C SER A 110 12.37 -3.38 5.42
N PHE A 111 12.03 -4.66 5.51
CA PHE A 111 12.12 -5.60 4.41
C PHE A 111 10.80 -6.35 4.27
N ASP A 112 10.34 -6.59 3.05
CA ASP A 112 9.27 -7.56 2.83
C ASP A 112 9.78 -8.98 3.08
N LEU A 113 8.93 -9.84 3.60
CA LEU A 113 9.29 -11.22 3.97
C LEU A 113 9.08 -12.21 2.81
N ALA A 114 8.66 -11.75 1.63
CA ALA A 114 8.53 -12.61 0.45
C ALA A 114 9.83 -12.68 -0.35
N THR A 115 10.42 -11.53 -0.63
CA THR A 115 11.58 -11.35 -1.53
C THR A 115 12.76 -10.69 -0.84
N PHE A 116 12.60 -10.22 0.40
CA PHE A 116 13.60 -9.47 1.17
C PHE A 116 14.13 -8.27 0.38
N THR A 117 13.22 -7.54 -0.26
CA THR A 117 13.46 -6.22 -0.81
C THR A 117 13.48 -5.20 0.32
N CYS A 118 14.53 -4.38 0.38
CA CYS A 118 14.57 -3.25 1.30
C CYS A 118 13.53 -2.21 0.86
N LEU A 119 12.57 -1.96 1.75
CA LEU A 119 11.48 -1.02 1.58
C LEU A 119 11.78 0.36 2.20
N GLY A 120 12.96 0.51 2.80
CA GLY A 120 13.42 1.76 3.42
C GLY A 120 12.97 1.95 4.87
N LYS A 121 13.07 3.20 5.34
CA LYS A 121 12.86 3.61 6.73
C LYS A 121 11.47 4.20 7.02
N ASP A 122 10.82 4.77 6.01
CA ASP A 122 9.61 5.61 6.13
C ASP A 122 8.37 4.90 5.57
N ILE A 123 8.13 3.66 5.99
CA ILE A 123 6.91 2.94 5.63
C ILE A 123 5.82 3.32 6.62
N SER A 124 4.65 3.66 6.11
CA SER A 124 3.47 3.92 6.92
C SER A 124 3.23 2.74 7.86
N SER A 125 2.91 3.03 9.13
CA SER A 125 2.49 2.00 10.07
C SER A 125 1.05 1.60 9.77
N ASP A 126 0.86 0.92 8.65
CA ASP A 126 -0.44 0.43 8.25
C ASP A 126 -0.91 -0.67 9.20
N LYS A 127 -2.22 -0.77 9.36
CA LYS A 127 -2.86 -1.82 10.16
C LYS A 127 -3.12 -3.02 9.26
N TRP A 128 -3.10 -4.21 9.86
CA TRP A 128 -3.46 -5.49 9.22
C TRP A 128 -4.98 -5.59 8.97
N LYS A 129 -5.56 -4.63 8.26
CA LYS A 129 -7.01 -4.58 7.97
C LYS A 129 -7.28 -3.98 6.60
N SER A 130 -8.50 -4.18 6.11
CA SER A 130 -8.99 -3.63 4.82
C SER A 130 -8.07 -3.95 3.65
N GLY A 131 -7.70 -5.21 3.56
CA GLY A 131 -6.89 -5.78 2.50
C GLY A 131 -6.83 -7.30 2.67
N ILE A 132 -6.32 -7.99 1.65
CA ILE A 132 -6.15 -9.44 1.64
C ILE A 132 -4.73 -9.76 2.08
N SER A 133 -4.59 -10.43 3.22
CA SER A 133 -3.28 -10.85 3.72
C SER A 133 -2.66 -11.91 2.82
N LEU A 134 -1.46 -11.63 2.34
CA LEU A 134 -0.64 -12.60 1.63
C LEU A 134 0.10 -13.48 2.62
N LYS A 135 0.25 -14.76 2.29
CA LYS A 135 1.10 -15.67 3.02
C LYS A 135 2.51 -15.63 2.45
N VAL A 136 3.48 -15.77 3.34
CA VAL A 136 4.89 -15.98 3.00
C VAL A 136 5.34 -17.28 3.62
N ASP A 137 6.45 -17.82 3.12
CA ASP A 137 7.01 -19.04 3.68
C ASP A 137 7.36 -18.86 5.17
N ASP A 138 7.08 -19.88 5.98
CA ASP A 138 7.29 -19.83 7.43
C ASP A 138 8.78 -19.65 7.76
N GLN A 139 9.68 -20.22 6.94
CA GLN A 139 11.13 -20.04 7.10
C GLN A 139 11.54 -18.58 6.88
N SER A 140 10.91 -17.88 5.93
CA SER A 140 11.16 -16.46 5.72
C SER A 140 10.85 -15.63 6.95
N ALA A 141 9.79 -15.96 7.70
CA ALA A 141 9.45 -15.27 8.94
C ALA A 141 10.35 -15.67 10.12
N SER A 142 10.60 -16.97 10.30
CA SER A 142 11.38 -17.49 11.42
C SER A 142 12.86 -17.06 11.34
N CYS A 143 13.47 -17.22 10.17
CA CYS A 143 14.89 -16.94 9.91
C CYS A 143 15.14 -15.53 9.34
N SER A 144 14.19 -14.60 9.56
CA SER A 144 14.20 -13.29 8.90
C SER A 144 15.44 -12.43 9.21
N GLU A 145 16.05 -12.55 10.40
CA GLU A 145 17.29 -11.81 10.73
C GLU A 145 18.47 -12.25 9.87
N THR A 146 18.71 -13.56 9.76
CA THR A 146 19.78 -14.13 8.93
C THR A 146 19.56 -13.83 7.44
N LEU A 147 18.31 -13.88 6.97
CA LEU A 147 17.98 -13.57 5.58
C LEU A 147 18.17 -12.08 5.30
N VAL A 148 17.77 -11.19 6.22
CA VAL A 148 18.01 -9.75 6.10
C VAL A 148 19.49 -9.42 6.12
N GLU A 149 20.30 -10.06 6.96
CA GLU A 149 21.76 -9.88 6.96
C GLU A 149 22.34 -10.08 5.55
N LYS A 150 22.02 -11.22 4.94
CA LYS A 150 22.47 -11.60 3.59
C LYS A 150 21.92 -10.68 2.51
N HIS A 151 20.64 -10.32 2.59
CA HIS A 151 20.00 -9.47 1.59
C HIS A 151 20.41 -8.01 1.69
N PHE A 152 20.63 -7.49 2.91
CA PHE A 152 21.18 -6.16 3.14
C PHE A 152 22.56 -6.03 2.51
N GLN A 153 23.47 -7.00 2.73
CA GLN A 153 24.80 -6.98 2.12
C GLN A 153 24.71 -6.97 0.59
N ARG A 154 23.90 -7.86 0.01
CA ARG A 154 23.70 -7.97 -1.45
C ARG A 154 23.08 -6.72 -2.08
N GLN A 155 22.22 -6.02 -1.33
CA GLN A 155 21.48 -4.85 -1.82
C GLN A 155 22.10 -3.53 -1.36
N PHE A 156 23.24 -3.55 -0.66
CA PHE A 156 23.79 -2.38 0.04
C PHE A 156 23.89 -1.15 -0.87
N GLN A 157 24.46 -1.33 -2.07
CA GLN A 157 24.60 -0.23 -3.04
C GLN A 157 23.23 0.31 -3.46
N ARG A 158 22.26 -0.54 -3.77
CA ARG A 158 20.91 -0.09 -4.13
C ARG A 158 20.26 0.69 -2.97
N ILE A 159 20.37 0.18 -1.75
CA ILE A 159 19.82 0.83 -0.54
C ILE A 159 20.45 2.21 -0.34
N LEU A 160 21.76 2.33 -0.58
CA LEU A 160 22.48 3.59 -0.52
C LEU A 160 21.98 4.60 -1.58
N HIS A 161 21.90 4.17 -2.85
CA HIS A 161 21.45 5.02 -3.96
C HIS A 161 19.97 5.44 -3.80
N SER A 162 19.13 4.58 -3.22
CA SER A 162 17.74 4.91 -2.88
C SER A 162 17.61 5.89 -1.71
N GLY A 163 18.72 6.31 -1.08
CA GLY A 163 18.71 7.30 0.00
C GLY A 163 18.12 6.78 1.32
N PHE A 164 18.04 5.45 1.49
CA PHE A 164 17.50 4.85 2.72
C PHE A 164 18.48 4.87 3.88
N LEU A 165 19.77 5.04 3.58
CA LEU A 165 20.83 5.20 4.57
C LEU A 165 21.19 6.68 4.79
N PRO A 166 21.74 7.04 5.97
CA PRO A 166 22.22 8.39 6.24
C PRO A 166 23.17 8.93 5.16
N ARG A 167 22.97 10.17 4.70
CA ARG A 167 23.86 10.81 3.72
C ARG A 167 25.30 10.94 4.21
N SER A 168 25.52 10.94 5.53
CA SER A 168 26.85 10.96 6.15
C SER A 168 27.73 9.75 5.80
N LEU A 169 27.15 8.67 5.28
CA LEU A 169 27.88 7.51 4.75
C LEU A 169 28.62 7.82 3.45
N VAL A 170 28.16 8.80 2.67
CA VAL A 170 28.77 9.22 1.41
C VAL A 170 29.54 10.52 1.68
N GLN A 171 30.86 10.42 1.88
CA GLN A 171 31.70 11.59 2.17
C GLN A 171 32.19 12.29 0.89
N ASP A 172 32.19 11.60 -0.25
CA ASP A 172 32.67 12.10 -1.54
C ASP A 172 31.82 11.49 -2.66
N GLU A 173 31.29 12.29 -3.59
CA GLU A 173 30.33 11.85 -4.62
C GLU A 173 30.93 10.84 -5.62
N LYS A 174 32.26 10.78 -5.71
CA LYS A 174 32.98 9.92 -6.65
C LYS A 174 33.14 8.48 -6.19
N GLU A 175 32.96 8.16 -4.90
CA GLU A 175 33.16 6.80 -4.39
C GLU A 175 32.06 6.34 -3.42
N SER A 176 31.45 5.21 -3.77
CA SER A 176 30.41 4.61 -2.96
C SER A 176 31.04 3.72 -1.86
N PRO A 177 30.66 3.89 -0.57
CA PRO A 177 31.10 3.00 0.49
C PRO A 177 30.72 1.55 0.19
N THR A 178 31.50 0.62 0.71
CA THR A 178 31.21 -0.81 0.64
C THR A 178 30.97 -1.36 2.03
N VAL A 179 29.97 -2.24 2.17
CA VAL A 179 29.75 -2.94 3.44
C VAL A 179 30.88 -3.94 3.66
N TYR A 180 31.53 -3.89 4.83
CA TYR A 180 32.58 -4.81 5.23
C TYR A 180 31.96 -6.03 5.94
N THR A 181 31.19 -5.79 6.99
CA THR A 181 30.51 -6.82 7.78
C THR A 181 29.16 -6.32 8.25
N VAL A 182 28.20 -7.22 8.41
CA VAL A 182 27.00 -6.95 9.21
C VAL A 182 27.23 -7.56 10.58
N ASN A 183 27.24 -6.71 11.60
CA ASN A 183 27.63 -7.08 12.96
C ASN A 183 26.45 -7.70 13.71
N SER A 184 25.24 -7.16 13.51
CA SER A 184 24.02 -7.74 14.04
C SER A 184 22.77 -7.25 13.30
N VAL A 185 21.74 -8.08 13.31
CA VAL A 185 20.40 -7.77 12.83
C VAL A 185 19.42 -8.15 13.93
N SER A 186 18.53 -7.23 14.32
CA SER A 186 17.50 -7.50 15.33
C SER A 186 16.12 -7.10 14.86
N LYS A 187 15.12 -7.98 15.07
CA LYS A 187 13.71 -7.70 14.76
C LYS A 187 13.17 -6.60 15.67
N ILE A 188 12.46 -5.62 15.10
CA ILE A 188 11.78 -4.56 15.86
C ILE A 188 10.27 -4.82 15.92
N ARG A 189 9.62 -4.88 14.76
CA ARG A 189 8.18 -5.14 14.66
C ARG A 189 7.80 -5.68 13.28
N GLN A 190 6.74 -6.48 13.24
CA GLN A 190 6.07 -6.87 12.00
C GLN A 190 5.03 -5.81 11.61
N MET A 191 4.83 -5.65 10.30
CA MET A 191 3.84 -4.75 9.74
C MET A 191 3.41 -5.24 8.34
N PRO A 192 2.21 -4.85 7.87
CA PRO A 192 1.86 -5.09 6.49
C PRO A 192 2.55 -4.07 5.59
N PHE A 193 3.07 -4.54 4.47
CA PHE A 193 3.38 -3.70 3.32
C PHE A 193 2.21 -3.78 2.34
N ARG A 194 1.52 -2.66 2.14
CA ARG A 194 0.29 -2.59 1.37
C ARG A 194 0.61 -2.44 -0.12
N LEU A 195 0.03 -3.32 -0.90
CA LEU A 195 0.13 -3.38 -2.35
C LEU A 195 -1.25 -3.11 -2.95
N PRO A 196 -1.58 -1.87 -3.35
CA PRO A 196 -2.80 -1.58 -4.08
C PRO A 196 -2.69 -2.18 -5.48
N VAL A 197 -3.60 -3.10 -5.82
CA VAL A 197 -3.64 -3.77 -7.12
C VAL A 197 -4.93 -3.40 -7.84
N GLN A 198 -4.77 -2.89 -9.06
CA GLN A 198 -5.87 -2.53 -9.92
C GLN A 198 -6.18 -3.67 -10.89
N PHE A 199 -7.44 -4.10 -10.90
CA PHE A 199 -7.97 -5.03 -11.88
C PHE A 199 -8.64 -4.24 -13.00
N LYS A 200 -8.19 -4.51 -14.23
CA LYS A 200 -8.54 -3.73 -15.41
C LYS A 200 -9.20 -4.62 -16.46
N ILE A 201 -10.07 -3.99 -17.24
CA ILE A 201 -10.75 -4.56 -18.40
C ILE A 201 -10.33 -3.78 -19.65
N ASP A 202 -10.00 -4.49 -20.74
CA ASP A 202 -9.68 -3.90 -22.05
C ASP A 202 -10.93 -3.50 -22.83
N ALA A 203 -10.77 -2.88 -24.00
CA ALA A 203 -11.89 -2.41 -24.83
C ALA A 203 -12.82 -3.54 -25.29
N GLU A 204 -12.31 -4.78 -25.38
CA GLU A 204 -13.06 -5.97 -25.76
C GLU A 204 -13.74 -6.66 -24.57
N GLY A 205 -13.63 -6.11 -23.36
CA GLY A 205 -14.26 -6.67 -22.17
C GLY A 205 -13.45 -7.80 -21.49
N ARG A 206 -12.17 -7.96 -21.83
CA ARG A 206 -11.30 -9.02 -21.27
C ARG A 206 -10.48 -8.50 -20.10
N SER A 207 -10.18 -9.36 -19.12
CA SER A 207 -9.29 -9.02 -18.03
C SER A 207 -7.87 -8.74 -18.56
N VAL A 208 -7.28 -7.65 -18.10
CA VAL A 208 -5.89 -7.29 -18.36
C VAL A 208 -5.00 -7.91 -17.28
N GLU A 209 -3.78 -8.28 -17.64
CA GLU A 209 -2.79 -8.75 -16.66
C GLU A 209 -2.42 -7.66 -15.65
N ARG A 210 -1.98 -8.11 -14.46
CA ARG A 210 -1.60 -7.21 -13.36
C ARG A 210 -0.26 -6.56 -13.69
N GLU A 211 -0.11 -5.30 -13.31
CA GLU A 211 1.14 -4.57 -13.44
C GLU A 211 2.18 -5.06 -12.42
N ASP A 212 3.44 -5.02 -12.82
CA ASP A 212 4.57 -5.35 -11.96
C ASP A 212 4.74 -4.34 -10.81
N PHE A 213 5.23 -4.82 -9.68
CA PHE A 213 5.59 -3.99 -8.54
C PHE A 213 7.02 -3.46 -8.68
N GLU A 214 7.21 -2.27 -9.25
CA GLU A 214 8.53 -1.66 -9.46
C GLU A 214 9.40 -1.56 -8.19
N MET A 215 8.76 -1.39 -7.04
CA MET A 215 9.42 -1.29 -5.74
C MET A 215 9.92 -2.63 -5.17
N LEU A 216 9.47 -3.75 -5.73
CA LEU A 216 9.87 -5.10 -5.31
C LEU A 216 10.96 -5.66 -6.21
N LYS A 217 11.78 -6.55 -5.66
CA LYS A 217 12.83 -7.23 -6.43
C LYS A 217 12.25 -8.27 -7.41
N SER A 218 11.12 -8.88 -7.06
CA SER A 218 10.46 -9.89 -7.90
C SER A 218 8.94 -9.76 -7.75
N SER A 219 8.31 -9.24 -8.79
CA SER A 219 6.84 -9.19 -8.90
C SER A 219 6.26 -10.58 -9.05
N ASP A 220 6.91 -11.46 -9.84
CA ASP A 220 6.43 -12.83 -10.12
C ASP A 220 6.06 -13.63 -8.87
N TYR A 221 6.94 -13.63 -7.86
CA TYR A 221 6.68 -14.35 -6.61
C TYR A 221 5.43 -13.78 -5.91
N VAL A 222 5.29 -12.46 -5.85
CA VAL A 222 4.16 -11.81 -5.20
C VAL A 222 2.88 -11.99 -6.02
N HIS A 223 2.94 -11.94 -7.35
CA HIS A 223 1.81 -12.26 -8.23
C HIS A 223 1.34 -13.70 -8.05
N ALA A 224 2.25 -14.65 -7.87
CA ALA A 224 1.91 -16.03 -7.56
C ALA A 224 1.19 -16.15 -6.20
N GLN A 225 1.67 -15.47 -5.15
CA GLN A 225 0.99 -15.45 -3.85
C GLN A 225 -0.40 -14.80 -3.93
N ILE A 226 -0.53 -13.70 -4.68
CA ILE A 226 -1.83 -13.08 -4.95
C ILE A 226 -2.75 -14.09 -5.65
N SER A 227 -2.28 -14.77 -6.70
CA SER A 227 -3.07 -15.77 -7.43
C SER A 227 -3.54 -16.92 -6.53
N LEU A 228 -2.72 -17.37 -5.58
CA LEU A 228 -3.10 -18.40 -4.60
C LEU A 228 -4.22 -17.92 -3.67
N GLU A 229 -4.13 -16.69 -3.14
CA GLU A 229 -5.19 -16.13 -2.29
C GLU A 229 -6.47 -15.85 -3.07
N LEU A 230 -6.38 -15.40 -4.33
CA LEU A 230 -7.54 -15.24 -5.20
C LEU A 230 -8.21 -16.58 -5.50
N ALA A 231 -7.44 -17.63 -5.79
CA ALA A 231 -7.97 -18.99 -5.98
C ALA A 231 -8.72 -19.49 -4.74
N ARG A 232 -8.19 -19.20 -3.54
CA ARG A 232 -8.84 -19.55 -2.26
C ARG A 232 -10.16 -18.80 -2.03
N LEU A 233 -10.27 -17.57 -2.53
CA LEU A 233 -11.45 -16.71 -2.41
C LEU A 233 -12.39 -16.78 -3.61
N THR A 234 -12.05 -17.60 -4.62
CA THR A 234 -12.82 -17.70 -5.86
C THR A 234 -14.24 -18.18 -5.57
N ARG A 235 -15.21 -17.45 -6.12
CA ARG A 235 -16.64 -17.79 -6.05
C ARG A 235 -17.07 -18.44 -7.37
N PRO A 236 -18.08 -19.32 -7.35
CA PRO A 236 -18.69 -19.79 -8.57
C PRO A 236 -19.33 -18.62 -9.34
N SER A 237 -19.58 -18.82 -10.63
CA SER A 237 -20.34 -17.86 -11.41
C SER A 237 -21.71 -17.61 -10.77
N ASN A 238 -22.06 -16.33 -10.56
CA ASN A 238 -23.30 -15.92 -9.90
C ASN A 238 -24.26 -15.18 -10.84
N PHE A 239 -24.05 -15.21 -12.16
CA PHE A 239 -24.85 -14.43 -13.11
C PHE A 239 -26.36 -14.65 -12.98
N GLY A 240 -26.80 -15.91 -12.78
CA GLY A 240 -28.23 -16.22 -12.60
C GLY A 240 -28.84 -15.54 -11.36
N GLU A 241 -28.08 -15.47 -10.27
CA GLU A 241 -28.50 -14.79 -9.04
C GLU A 241 -28.53 -13.27 -9.22
N ILE A 242 -27.53 -12.72 -9.92
CA ILE A 242 -27.47 -11.31 -10.30
C ILE A 242 -28.66 -10.92 -11.19
N ALA A 243 -28.97 -11.71 -12.22
CA ALA A 243 -30.10 -11.47 -13.11
C ALA A 243 -31.43 -11.51 -12.35
N LYS A 244 -31.58 -12.44 -11.41
CA LYS A 244 -32.74 -12.46 -10.50
C LYS A 244 -32.81 -11.20 -9.64
N ALA A 245 -31.71 -10.79 -9.03
CA ALA A 245 -31.66 -9.58 -8.21
C ALA A 245 -32.00 -8.31 -9.02
N MET A 246 -31.53 -8.21 -10.27
CA MET A 246 -31.90 -7.14 -11.20
C MET A 246 -33.40 -7.12 -11.48
N LEU A 247 -34.03 -8.29 -11.67
CA LEU A 247 -35.48 -8.38 -11.85
C LEU A 247 -36.25 -7.96 -10.59
N ASP A 248 -35.83 -8.43 -9.41
CA ASP A 248 -36.44 -8.10 -8.13
C ASP A 248 -36.35 -6.58 -7.84
N ILE A 249 -35.23 -5.95 -8.20
CA ILE A 249 -35.01 -4.50 -8.11
C ILE A 249 -35.79 -3.72 -9.19
N GLY A 250 -36.06 -4.34 -10.34
CA GLY A 250 -36.65 -3.69 -11.52
C GLY A 250 -35.63 -2.98 -12.41
N ASP A 251 -34.38 -3.43 -12.42
CA ASP A 251 -33.29 -2.88 -13.21
C ASP A 251 -33.04 -3.68 -14.50
N SER A 252 -33.77 -3.30 -15.56
CA SER A 252 -33.59 -3.91 -16.88
C SER A 252 -32.45 -3.31 -17.70
N ASP A 253 -31.91 -2.16 -17.29
CA ASP A 253 -30.90 -1.44 -18.07
C ASP A 253 -29.50 -2.01 -17.83
N THR A 254 -29.12 -2.31 -16.58
CA THR A 254 -27.83 -2.98 -16.29
C THR A 254 -27.76 -4.39 -16.87
N LEU A 255 -28.88 -5.11 -16.91
CA LEU A 255 -28.92 -6.47 -17.47
C LEU A 255 -28.49 -6.51 -18.95
N LYS A 256 -28.71 -5.43 -19.71
CA LYS A 256 -28.32 -5.33 -21.12
C LYS A 256 -26.80 -5.18 -21.33
N LEU A 257 -26.04 -4.96 -20.26
CA LEU A 257 -24.59 -4.85 -20.34
C LEU A 257 -23.91 -6.22 -20.46
N PHE A 258 -24.63 -7.31 -20.23
CA PHE A 258 -24.10 -8.65 -20.36
C PHE A 258 -24.35 -9.21 -21.75
N ASP A 259 -23.45 -10.07 -22.21
CA ASP A 259 -23.71 -10.88 -23.40
C ASP A 259 -24.90 -11.84 -23.19
N SER A 260 -25.36 -12.47 -24.27
CA SER A 260 -26.51 -13.38 -24.23
C SER A 260 -26.31 -14.62 -23.35
N LYS A 261 -25.07 -14.91 -22.95
CA LYS A 261 -24.70 -16.02 -22.06
C LYS A 261 -24.45 -15.57 -20.63
N GLY A 262 -24.39 -14.27 -20.36
CA GLY A 262 -23.99 -13.73 -19.07
C GLY A 262 -22.51 -13.90 -18.74
N SER A 263 -21.65 -14.17 -19.73
CA SER A 263 -20.24 -14.53 -19.51
C SER A 263 -19.28 -13.34 -19.54
N SER A 264 -19.70 -12.21 -20.09
CA SER A 264 -18.87 -11.02 -20.21
C SER A 264 -19.68 -9.72 -20.15
N ILE A 265 -18.98 -8.62 -19.88
CA ILE A 265 -19.56 -7.27 -19.86
C ILE A 265 -19.17 -6.57 -21.15
N SER A 266 -20.17 -6.06 -21.88
CA SER A 266 -19.97 -5.28 -23.08
C SER A 266 -19.70 -3.81 -22.75
N LEU A 267 -18.47 -3.37 -22.95
CA LEU A 267 -18.09 -1.96 -22.75
C LEU A 267 -18.70 -1.01 -23.77
N GLN A 268 -18.96 -1.47 -25.00
CA GLN A 268 -19.64 -0.65 -26.01
C GLN A 268 -21.05 -0.26 -25.53
N PHE A 269 -21.84 -1.25 -25.11
CA PHE A 269 -23.16 -0.99 -24.51
C PHE A 269 -23.08 -0.14 -23.23
N PHE A 270 -22.02 -0.27 -22.43
CA PHE A 270 -21.81 0.59 -21.26
C PHE A 270 -21.65 2.07 -21.65
N GLU A 271 -20.84 2.35 -22.66
CA GLU A 271 -20.67 3.72 -23.18
C GLU A 271 -21.96 4.28 -23.79
N ASP A 272 -22.70 3.46 -24.53
CA ASP A 272 -23.95 3.87 -25.15
C ASP A 272 -25.06 4.09 -24.10
N LEU A 273 -25.10 3.27 -23.06
CA LEU A 273 -25.98 3.47 -21.91
C LEU A 273 -25.65 4.78 -21.19
N ALA A 274 -24.37 5.08 -20.95
CA ALA A 274 -23.95 6.33 -20.33
C ALA A 274 -24.42 7.57 -21.14
N LYS A 275 -24.35 7.52 -22.47
CA LYS A 275 -24.87 8.59 -23.36
C LYS A 275 -26.39 8.73 -23.28
N LEU A 276 -27.12 7.60 -23.22
CA LEU A 276 -28.58 7.60 -23.09
C LEU A 276 -29.00 8.18 -21.73
N GLU A 277 -28.32 7.79 -20.66
CA GLU A 277 -28.59 8.27 -19.30
C GLU A 277 -28.31 9.75 -19.12
N ALA A 278 -27.23 10.27 -19.70
CA ALA A 278 -26.92 11.69 -19.66
C ALA A 278 -28.02 12.57 -20.27
N ASN A 279 -28.80 12.03 -21.21
CA ASN A 279 -29.92 12.70 -21.87
C ASN A 279 -31.29 12.32 -21.30
N SER A 280 -31.31 11.46 -20.26
CA SER A 280 -32.54 10.90 -19.69
C SER A 280 -33.07 11.72 -18.52
N GLN A 281 -34.40 11.79 -18.40
CA GLN A 281 -35.07 12.38 -17.24
C GLN A 281 -35.07 11.47 -16.00
N LYS A 282 -34.67 10.19 -16.14
CA LYS A 282 -34.73 9.18 -15.06
C LYS A 282 -33.72 9.39 -13.92
N LYS A 283 -32.85 10.42 -14.00
CA LYS A 283 -31.81 10.73 -12.99
C LYS A 283 -31.05 9.49 -12.53
N ARG A 284 -30.68 8.63 -13.49
CA ARG A 284 -29.94 7.38 -13.29
C ARG A 284 -28.57 7.55 -13.92
N THR A 285 -27.53 7.01 -13.28
CA THR A 285 -26.18 7.00 -13.84
C THR A 285 -25.50 5.68 -13.51
N THR A 286 -25.22 4.90 -14.53
CA THR A 286 -24.47 3.63 -14.44
C THR A 286 -22.99 3.91 -14.28
N PHE A 287 -22.30 3.04 -13.54
CA PHE A 287 -20.87 3.07 -13.38
C PHE A 287 -20.29 1.66 -13.27
N LEU A 288 -19.02 1.52 -13.65
CA LEU A 288 -18.25 0.30 -13.45
C LEU A 288 -17.32 0.48 -12.24
N GLY A 289 -17.22 -0.57 -11.44
CA GLY A 289 -16.37 -0.70 -10.27
C GLY A 289 -16.98 -0.24 -8.96
N SER A 290 -16.24 -0.42 -7.88
CA SER A 290 -16.71 -0.17 -6.52
C SER A 290 -17.18 1.29 -6.34
N ILE A 291 -18.25 1.52 -5.56
CA ILE A 291 -18.74 2.88 -5.28
C ILE A 291 -17.70 3.78 -4.61
N TYR A 292 -16.76 3.18 -3.87
CA TYR A 292 -15.67 3.88 -3.19
C TYR A 292 -14.43 4.13 -4.07
N SER A 293 -14.45 3.81 -5.37
CA SER A 293 -13.39 4.25 -6.30
C SER A 293 -13.39 5.77 -6.43
N SER A 294 -12.29 6.39 -6.84
CA SER A 294 -12.22 7.86 -6.92
C SER A 294 -13.30 8.45 -7.83
N GLU A 295 -13.45 7.91 -9.05
CA GLU A 295 -14.42 8.36 -10.05
C GLU A 295 -15.88 8.12 -9.60
N ASN A 296 -16.18 6.94 -9.05
CA ASN A 296 -17.53 6.62 -8.60
C ASN A 296 -17.90 7.38 -7.32
N TRP A 297 -16.91 7.71 -6.49
CA TRP A 297 -17.13 8.54 -5.31
C TRP A 297 -17.44 9.98 -5.67
N GLU A 298 -16.81 10.53 -6.71
CA GLU A 298 -17.18 11.84 -7.25
C GLU A 298 -18.63 11.83 -7.75
N LEU A 299 -19.05 10.76 -8.42
CA LEU A 299 -20.45 10.58 -8.81
C LEU A 299 -21.37 10.54 -7.58
N PHE A 300 -21.06 9.75 -6.55
CA PHE A 300 -21.79 9.74 -5.29
C PHE A 300 -21.90 11.14 -4.67
N GLN A 301 -20.79 11.89 -4.64
CA GLN A 301 -20.74 13.24 -4.08
C GLN A 301 -21.61 14.24 -4.86
N LYS A 302 -21.81 14.07 -6.16
CA LYS A 302 -22.74 14.91 -6.94
C LYS A 302 -24.19 14.80 -6.44
N TYR A 303 -24.60 13.64 -5.95
CA TYR A 303 -25.93 13.44 -5.36
C TYR A 303 -25.95 13.80 -3.87
N MET A 304 -24.90 13.45 -3.13
CA MET A 304 -24.83 13.66 -1.69
C MET A 304 -24.65 15.14 -1.30
N SER A 305 -23.77 15.88 -1.96
CA SER A 305 -23.39 17.24 -1.54
C SER A 305 -24.58 18.24 -1.56
N PRO A 306 -25.45 18.25 -2.59
CA PRO A 306 -26.64 19.12 -2.58
C PRO A 306 -27.60 18.81 -1.42
N VAL A 307 -27.80 17.53 -1.10
CA VAL A 307 -28.66 17.10 0.02
C VAL A 307 -28.08 17.60 1.35
N ILE A 308 -26.78 17.42 1.56
CA ILE A 308 -26.10 17.91 2.78
C ILE A 308 -26.15 19.43 2.88
N LYS A 309 -25.95 20.16 1.78
CA LYS A 309 -26.06 21.61 1.75
C LYS A 309 -27.47 22.08 2.12
N ALA A 310 -28.50 21.53 1.48
CA ALA A 310 -29.90 21.86 1.75
C ALA A 310 -30.28 21.57 3.20
N ARG A 311 -29.84 20.43 3.76
CA ARG A 311 -30.09 20.07 5.17
C ARG A 311 -29.35 20.95 6.16
N ARG A 312 -28.17 21.48 5.80
CA ARG A 312 -27.44 22.46 6.62
C ARG A 312 -28.09 23.84 6.64
N GLU A 313 -28.77 24.22 5.56
CA GLU A 313 -29.47 25.50 5.44
C GLU A 313 -30.89 25.44 6.02
N SER A 314 -31.57 24.30 5.91
CA SER A 314 -32.91 24.09 6.46
C SER A 314 -32.90 24.09 7.99
N LYS A 315 -33.88 24.71 8.66
CA LYS A 315 -34.06 24.62 10.13
C LYS A 315 -34.86 23.39 10.58
N SER A 316 -35.36 22.57 9.66
CA SER A 316 -36.21 21.41 9.99
C SER A 316 -35.40 20.15 10.38
N GLY A 317 -36.05 19.26 11.13
CA GLY A 317 -35.47 18.06 11.75
C GLY A 317 -35.28 16.87 10.81
N ALA A 318 -34.39 16.98 9.81
CA ALA A 318 -34.01 15.86 8.93
C ALA A 318 -33.02 14.86 9.58
N GLY A 319 -32.69 15.04 10.87
CA GLY A 319 -31.67 14.26 11.57
C GLY A 319 -31.99 12.77 11.73
N GLU A 320 -33.28 12.41 11.66
CA GLU A 320 -33.74 11.02 11.77
C GLU A 320 -33.82 10.29 10.42
N THR A 321 -33.70 10.99 9.29
CA THR A 321 -33.77 10.34 7.98
C THR A 321 -32.63 9.32 7.84
N PRO A 322 -32.92 8.04 7.61
CA PRO A 322 -31.92 6.98 7.54
C PRO A 322 -31.10 7.06 6.25
N LEU A 323 -29.80 6.80 6.39
CA LEU A 323 -28.91 6.40 5.30
C LEU A 323 -28.39 5.01 5.63
N ILE A 324 -28.82 4.02 4.85
CA ILE A 324 -28.53 2.61 5.08
C ILE A 324 -27.52 2.15 4.03
N TRP A 325 -26.40 1.60 4.46
CA TRP A 325 -25.45 0.92 3.59
C TRP A 325 -25.45 -0.58 3.90
N ILE A 326 -25.99 -1.40 3.00
CA ILE A 326 -25.90 -2.86 3.08
C ILE A 326 -24.69 -3.32 2.27
N ALA A 327 -23.74 -3.96 2.93
CA ALA A 327 -22.60 -4.59 2.29
C ALA A 327 -22.98 -5.95 1.67
N PRO A 328 -22.37 -6.34 0.54
CA PRO A 328 -22.56 -7.64 -0.07
C PRO A 328 -21.76 -8.71 0.69
N SER A 329 -22.14 -9.97 0.54
CA SER A 329 -21.37 -11.14 0.98
C SER A 329 -20.26 -11.48 -0.04
N ASP A 330 -19.45 -10.48 -0.38
CA ASP A 330 -18.34 -10.62 -1.32
C ASP A 330 -16.98 -10.49 -0.61
N PRO A 331 -16.03 -11.43 -0.82
CA PRO A 331 -14.75 -11.43 -0.10
C PRO A 331 -13.84 -10.26 -0.46
N TYR A 332 -14.07 -9.60 -1.60
CA TYR A 332 -13.28 -8.48 -2.10
C TYR A 332 -13.85 -7.13 -1.67
N TRP A 333 -15.11 -7.09 -1.22
CA TRP A 333 -15.74 -5.87 -0.75
C TRP A 333 -14.99 -5.26 0.45
N GLY A 334 -14.75 -3.96 0.39
CA GLY A 334 -14.08 -3.21 1.46
C GLY A 334 -12.59 -3.54 1.63
N LYS A 335 -11.98 -4.34 0.75
CA LYS A 335 -10.54 -4.68 0.79
C LYS A 335 -9.67 -3.59 0.17
N SER A 336 -9.93 -2.34 0.52
CA SER A 336 -8.99 -1.24 0.32
C SER A 336 -9.10 -0.20 1.42
N ASN A 337 -8.01 0.53 1.70
CA ASN A 337 -8.05 1.65 2.64
C ASN A 337 -9.07 2.72 2.22
N ARG A 338 -9.23 2.92 0.90
CA ARG A 338 -10.18 3.87 0.33
C ARG A 338 -11.61 3.57 0.78
N ALA A 339 -12.00 2.30 0.86
CA ALA A 339 -13.32 1.91 1.33
C ALA A 339 -13.58 2.39 2.77
N LEU A 340 -12.63 2.17 3.69
CA LEU A 340 -12.75 2.66 5.07
C LEU A 340 -12.83 4.18 5.16
N GLU A 341 -12.01 4.89 4.39
CA GLU A 341 -12.03 6.35 4.34
C GLU A 341 -13.39 6.87 3.86
N ARG A 342 -13.97 6.24 2.83
CA ARG A 342 -15.28 6.63 2.28
C ARG A 342 -16.43 6.32 3.25
N ILE A 343 -16.38 5.19 3.95
CA ILE A 343 -17.33 4.86 5.03
C ILE A 343 -17.23 5.91 6.15
N GLY A 344 -16.01 6.25 6.59
CA GLY A 344 -15.78 7.31 7.57
C GLY A 344 -16.34 8.66 7.13
N GLN A 345 -16.11 9.05 5.87
CA GLN A 345 -16.62 10.30 5.30
C GLN A 345 -18.16 10.38 5.38
N ILE A 346 -18.89 9.30 5.10
CA ILE A 346 -20.36 9.28 5.30
C ILE A 346 -20.68 9.55 6.76
N PHE A 347 -20.03 8.85 7.69
CA PHE A 347 -20.32 9.03 9.12
C PHE A 347 -19.98 10.41 9.65
N ASP A 348 -18.94 11.05 9.13
CA ASP A 348 -18.53 12.41 9.48
C ASP A 348 -19.49 13.45 8.89
N MET A 349 -20.01 13.22 7.68
CA MET A 349 -20.99 14.10 7.04
C MET A 349 -22.37 14.05 7.70
N ALA A 350 -22.65 13.05 8.54
CA ALA A 350 -23.95 12.85 9.17
C ALA A 350 -24.32 13.89 10.23
N SER A 351 -23.35 14.64 10.75
CA SER A 351 -23.61 15.63 11.80
C SER A 351 -22.72 16.86 11.63
N THR A 352 -23.20 18.00 12.12
CA THR A 352 -22.37 19.18 12.40
C THR A 352 -22.16 19.28 13.90
N LYS A 353 -21.35 20.25 14.35
CA LYS A 353 -21.18 20.53 15.80
C LYS A 353 -22.49 20.83 16.53
N GLN A 354 -23.54 21.23 15.79
CA GLN A 354 -24.78 21.74 16.36
C GLN A 354 -25.95 20.75 16.22
N ARG A 355 -25.94 19.87 15.21
CA ARG A 355 -27.06 18.98 14.92
C ARG A 355 -26.71 17.79 14.03
N LYS A 356 -27.56 16.77 14.10
CA LYS A 356 -27.59 15.64 13.17
C LYS A 356 -28.31 16.02 11.87
N LEU A 357 -27.73 15.65 10.73
CA LEU A 357 -28.27 15.90 9.38
C LEU A 357 -28.99 14.68 8.80
N TYR A 358 -28.61 13.48 9.22
CA TYR A 358 -29.23 12.20 8.88
C TYR A 358 -28.71 11.10 9.81
N SER A 359 -29.30 9.91 9.77
CA SER A 359 -28.94 8.75 10.59
C SER A 359 -28.25 7.65 9.77
N PRO A 360 -26.92 7.62 9.70
CA PRO A 360 -26.21 6.57 8.96
C PRO A 360 -26.16 5.26 9.74
N ALA A 361 -26.33 4.15 9.04
CA ALA A 361 -26.06 2.79 9.53
C ALA A 361 -25.42 1.96 8.40
N ILE A 362 -24.42 1.16 8.75
CA ILE A 362 -23.84 0.16 7.84
C ILE A 362 -24.17 -1.24 8.36
N TYR A 363 -24.64 -2.10 7.47
CA TYR A 363 -25.05 -3.47 7.76
C TYR A 363 -24.08 -4.42 7.05
N LEU A 364 -23.42 -5.25 7.85
CA LEU A 364 -22.34 -6.12 7.39
C LEU A 364 -22.77 -7.58 7.48
N PRO A 365 -22.52 -8.38 6.43
CA PRO A 365 -22.96 -9.76 6.39
C PRO A 365 -22.23 -10.60 7.44
N ILE A 366 -23.02 -11.37 8.20
CA ILE A 366 -22.57 -12.43 9.12
C ILE A 366 -23.48 -13.64 8.94
N ALA A 367 -22.98 -14.84 9.22
CA ALA A 367 -23.80 -16.06 9.09
C ALA A 367 -24.94 -16.11 10.13
N GLY A 368 -24.78 -15.41 11.25
CA GLY A 368 -25.72 -15.41 12.37
C GLY A 368 -25.22 -14.60 13.56
N PRO A 369 -26.04 -14.34 14.58
CA PRO A 369 -25.61 -13.71 15.83
C PRO A 369 -24.50 -14.50 16.53
N ASP A 370 -24.48 -15.81 16.32
CA ASP A 370 -23.50 -16.76 16.87
C ASP A 370 -22.17 -16.80 16.10
N ASP A 371 -22.05 -16.08 14.96
CA ASP A 371 -20.84 -16.01 14.15
C ASP A 371 -19.77 -15.12 14.81
N GLN A 372 -19.15 -15.65 15.86
CA GLN A 372 -18.11 -14.94 16.60
C GLN A 372 -16.89 -14.61 15.72
N LYS A 373 -16.65 -15.35 14.64
CA LYS A 373 -15.50 -15.10 13.76
C LYS A 373 -15.79 -13.92 12.86
N GLY A 374 -16.92 -13.91 12.16
CA GLY A 374 -17.37 -12.79 11.33
C GLY A 374 -17.54 -11.51 12.13
N VAL A 375 -18.17 -11.59 13.31
CA VAL A 375 -18.32 -10.42 14.21
C VAL A 375 -16.95 -9.86 14.63
N ARG A 376 -16.00 -10.71 15.03
CA ARG A 376 -14.65 -10.25 15.40
C ARG A 376 -13.90 -9.64 14.21
N GLN A 377 -14.04 -10.23 13.03
CA GLN A 377 -13.43 -9.72 11.81
C GLN A 377 -13.96 -8.31 11.49
N TRP A 378 -15.29 -8.14 11.47
CA TRP A 378 -15.87 -6.83 11.19
C TRP A 378 -15.54 -5.80 12.27
N LYS A 379 -15.49 -6.20 13.53
CA LYS A 379 -15.03 -5.32 14.62
C LYS A 379 -13.61 -4.81 14.38
N TRP A 380 -12.74 -5.68 13.89
CA TRP A 380 -11.36 -5.33 13.56
C TRP A 380 -11.26 -4.41 12.35
N GLU A 381 -11.99 -4.71 11.27
CA GLU A 381 -11.98 -3.91 10.04
C GLU A 381 -12.55 -2.50 10.28
N LEU A 382 -13.72 -2.40 10.90
CA LEU A 382 -14.47 -1.16 11.16
C LEU A 382 -14.34 -0.62 12.58
N SER A 383 -13.16 -0.81 13.19
CA SER A 383 -12.87 -0.41 14.58
C SER A 383 -13.25 1.05 14.94
N SER A 384 -13.21 1.97 13.98
CA SER A 384 -13.51 3.40 14.17
C SER A 384 -15.00 3.76 14.08
N SER A 385 -15.85 2.83 13.67
CA SER A 385 -17.25 3.11 13.30
C SER A 385 -18.25 2.09 13.86
N LEU A 386 -17.88 1.45 14.98
CA LEU A 386 -18.65 0.38 15.61
C LEU A 386 -20.00 0.81 16.18
N ASP A 387 -20.18 2.11 16.43
CA ASP A 387 -21.41 2.72 16.91
C ASP A 387 -22.51 2.80 15.84
N LYS A 388 -22.13 2.64 14.56
CA LYS A 388 -23.02 2.70 13.39
C LYS A 388 -23.02 1.40 12.58
N ALA A 389 -22.27 0.39 13.03
CA ALA A 389 -22.09 -0.86 12.31
C ALA A 389 -22.94 -1.98 12.94
N HIS A 390 -23.79 -2.58 12.11
CA HIS A 390 -24.71 -3.65 12.45
C HIS A 390 -24.27 -4.96 11.80
N GLY A 391 -24.53 -6.08 12.49
CA GLY A 391 -24.50 -7.39 11.87
C GLY A 391 -25.80 -7.65 11.13
N LEU A 392 -25.71 -8.21 9.93
CA LEU A 392 -26.85 -8.57 9.09
C LEU A 392 -26.72 -10.04 8.69
N ILE A 393 -27.78 -10.83 8.84
CA ILE A 393 -27.82 -12.19 8.28
C ILE A 393 -27.53 -12.11 6.79
N GLU A 394 -26.59 -12.91 6.31
CA GLU A 394 -26.26 -12.97 4.89
C GLU A 394 -27.45 -13.43 4.03
N GLY A 395 -27.50 -12.95 2.77
CA GLY A 395 -28.49 -13.38 1.79
C GLY A 395 -29.42 -12.31 1.24
N PHE A 396 -29.27 -11.03 1.63
CA PHE A 396 -29.97 -9.93 0.96
C PHE A 396 -29.69 -9.97 -0.55
N LEU A 397 -30.73 -10.23 -1.35
CA LEU A 397 -30.61 -10.46 -2.80
C LEU A 397 -29.50 -11.48 -3.15
N GLY A 398 -29.48 -12.61 -2.42
CA GLY A 398 -28.47 -13.67 -2.58
C GLY A 398 -27.09 -13.30 -2.04
N GLY A 399 -26.94 -12.19 -1.33
CA GLY A 399 -25.65 -11.70 -0.83
C GLY A 399 -24.78 -11.09 -1.92
N ASN A 400 -25.31 -10.86 -3.13
CA ASN A 400 -24.53 -10.37 -4.27
C ASN A 400 -24.70 -8.88 -4.56
N VAL A 401 -25.53 -8.18 -3.78
CA VAL A 401 -25.89 -6.79 -4.03
C VAL A 401 -25.51 -5.92 -2.85
N GLU A 402 -24.81 -4.85 -3.14
CA GLU A 402 -24.53 -3.75 -2.24
C GLU A 402 -25.55 -2.63 -2.47
N ILE A 403 -26.09 -2.06 -1.40
CA ILE A 403 -27.03 -0.94 -1.49
C ILE A 403 -26.60 0.20 -0.58
N ILE A 404 -26.61 1.42 -1.11
CA ILE A 404 -26.63 2.65 -0.30
C ILE A 404 -27.98 3.31 -0.52
N TYR A 405 -28.88 3.20 0.45
CA TYR A 405 -30.21 3.78 0.41
C TYR A 405 -30.26 5.00 1.31
N PHE A 406 -30.43 6.19 0.73
CA PHE A 406 -30.71 7.42 1.47
C PHE A 406 -32.19 7.76 1.32
N GLU A 407 -32.95 7.54 2.40
CA GLU A 407 -34.41 7.62 2.37
C GLU A 407 -34.92 8.93 1.77
N GLY A 408 -35.76 8.79 0.75
CA GLY A 408 -36.39 9.90 0.05
C GLY A 408 -35.43 10.71 -0.84
N GLU A 409 -34.13 10.41 -0.90
CA GLU A 409 -33.13 11.19 -1.64
C GLU A 409 -32.66 10.46 -2.90
N PHE A 410 -31.86 9.40 -2.73
CA PHE A 410 -31.28 8.59 -3.79
C PHE A 410 -30.94 7.18 -3.31
N VAL A 411 -30.68 6.27 -4.25
CA VAL A 411 -30.18 4.93 -3.98
C VAL A 411 -28.99 4.61 -4.89
N VAL A 412 -27.99 3.93 -4.34
CA VAL A 412 -26.92 3.27 -5.08
C VAL A 412 -27.17 1.77 -5.02
N VAL A 413 -27.09 1.10 -6.15
CA VAL A 413 -27.14 -0.36 -6.25
C VAL A 413 -25.88 -0.82 -6.95
N VAL A 414 -25.14 -1.75 -6.36
CA VAL A 414 -23.94 -2.34 -6.97
C VAL A 414 -24.05 -3.86 -6.94
N TYR A 415 -24.03 -4.47 -8.11
CA TYR A 415 -23.99 -5.90 -8.31
C TYR A 415 -22.54 -6.37 -8.27
N HIS A 416 -22.21 -7.31 -7.39
CA HIS A 416 -20.89 -7.91 -7.26
C HIS A 416 -20.84 -9.17 -8.11
N VAL A 417 -20.55 -9.00 -9.41
CA VAL A 417 -20.65 -10.07 -10.40
C VAL A 417 -19.41 -10.94 -10.39
N SER A 418 -19.56 -12.24 -10.15
CA SER A 418 -18.46 -13.21 -10.20
C SER A 418 -18.54 -14.00 -11.51
N LEU A 419 -17.49 -13.91 -12.33
CA LEU A 419 -17.32 -14.67 -13.57
C LEU A 419 -15.88 -15.20 -13.61
N PRO A 420 -15.54 -16.24 -12.82
CA PRO A 420 -14.16 -16.67 -12.57
C PRO A 420 -13.41 -17.14 -13.82
N GLU A 421 -14.12 -17.52 -14.89
CA GLU A 421 -13.51 -17.88 -16.18
C GLU A 421 -12.96 -16.65 -16.94
N ASN A 422 -13.48 -15.45 -16.66
CA ASN A 422 -13.19 -14.22 -17.39
C ASN A 422 -12.48 -13.17 -16.52
N TYR A 423 -12.81 -13.11 -15.23
CA TYR A 423 -12.30 -12.11 -14.29
C TYR A 423 -11.80 -12.79 -13.00
N PRO A 424 -10.59 -12.47 -12.53
CA PRO A 424 -10.00 -13.09 -11.33
C PRO A 424 -10.67 -12.67 -10.01
N VAL A 425 -11.44 -11.57 -10.01
CA VAL A 425 -12.18 -11.06 -8.85
C VAL A 425 -13.59 -10.64 -9.27
N SER A 426 -14.46 -10.39 -8.29
CA SER A 426 -15.79 -9.86 -8.59
C SER A 426 -15.70 -8.53 -9.33
N VAL A 427 -16.64 -8.30 -10.25
CA VAL A 427 -16.77 -7.06 -11.01
C VAL A 427 -17.95 -6.30 -10.43
N PRO A 428 -17.71 -5.26 -9.60
CA PRO A 428 -18.78 -4.40 -9.13
C PRO A 428 -19.31 -3.61 -10.33
N LEU A 429 -20.60 -3.72 -10.60
CA LEU A 429 -21.29 -2.99 -11.65
C LEU A 429 -22.53 -2.38 -11.04
N GLY A 430 -22.69 -1.06 -11.13
CA GLY A 430 -23.73 -0.40 -10.37
C GLY A 430 -24.30 0.82 -11.04
N PHE A 431 -25.24 1.44 -10.35
CA PHE A 431 -25.81 2.71 -10.74
C PHE A 431 -26.27 3.49 -9.52
N ILE A 432 -26.38 4.80 -9.66
CA ILE A 432 -27.06 5.69 -8.71
C ILE A 432 -28.36 6.20 -9.35
N SER A 433 -29.44 6.26 -8.59
CA SER A 433 -30.72 6.82 -9.03
C SER A 433 -31.33 7.74 -7.98
N ALA A 434 -31.82 8.90 -8.42
CA ALA A 434 -32.64 9.82 -7.62
C ALA A 434 -34.10 9.88 -8.08
N ASP A 435 -34.54 8.89 -8.87
CA ASP A 435 -35.95 8.73 -9.23
C ASP A 435 -36.77 8.31 -7.99
N LYS A 436 -37.79 9.08 -7.63
CA LYS A 436 -38.47 8.92 -6.34
C LYS A 436 -39.24 7.60 -6.23
N ASP A 437 -39.83 7.14 -7.33
CA ASP A 437 -40.57 5.87 -7.36
C ASP A 437 -39.61 4.69 -7.24
N PHE A 438 -38.48 4.76 -7.93
CA PHE A 438 -37.41 3.77 -7.84
C PHE A 438 -36.78 3.72 -6.44
N VAL A 439 -36.40 4.88 -5.89
CA VAL A 439 -35.85 5.00 -4.53
C VAL A 439 -36.81 4.41 -3.49
N SER A 440 -38.11 4.71 -3.61
CA SER A 440 -39.12 4.18 -2.69
C SER A 440 -39.29 2.66 -2.82
N ARG A 441 -39.24 2.13 -4.04
CA ARG A 441 -39.32 0.69 -4.30
C ARG A 441 -38.14 -0.07 -3.69
N VAL A 442 -36.91 0.38 -3.94
CA VAL A 442 -35.71 -0.25 -3.37
C VAL A 442 -35.68 -0.09 -1.85
N GLY A 443 -36.10 1.07 -1.35
CA GLY A 443 -36.27 1.31 0.09
C GLY A 443 -37.18 0.27 0.76
N ARG A 444 -38.32 -0.07 0.15
CA ARG A 444 -39.19 -1.15 0.67
C ARG A 444 -38.47 -2.49 0.74
N LEU A 445 -37.75 -2.89 -0.31
CA LEU A 445 -37.00 -4.16 -0.31
C LEU A 445 -35.95 -4.20 0.81
N VAL A 446 -35.24 -3.09 1.03
CA VAL A 446 -34.25 -2.95 2.10
C VAL A 446 -34.92 -3.08 3.47
N ILE A 447 -35.99 -2.31 3.72
CA ILE A 447 -36.66 -2.29 5.02
C ILE A 447 -37.36 -3.63 5.31
N GLU A 448 -38.01 -4.25 4.32
CA GLU A 448 -38.62 -5.58 4.43
C GLU A 448 -37.58 -6.64 4.79
N TYR A 449 -36.40 -6.59 4.18
CA TYR A 449 -35.33 -7.52 4.53
C TYR A 449 -34.80 -7.28 5.95
N LEU A 450 -34.51 -6.03 6.32
CA LEU A 450 -33.97 -5.70 7.65
C LEU A 450 -34.93 -6.05 8.78
N SER A 451 -36.24 -5.81 8.59
CA SER A 451 -37.29 -6.12 9.56
C SER A 451 -37.78 -7.57 9.50
N GLY A 452 -37.37 -8.32 8.48
CA GLY A 452 -37.71 -9.72 8.31
C GLY A 452 -36.97 -10.65 9.26
N SER A 453 -37.43 -11.89 9.31
CA SER A 453 -36.78 -12.99 10.00
C SER A 453 -36.27 -14.04 9.01
N SER A 454 -35.09 -14.58 9.31
CA SER A 454 -34.59 -15.82 8.75
C SER A 454 -35.24 -17.01 9.47
N GLY A 455 -35.09 -18.23 8.92
CA GLY A 455 -35.61 -19.44 9.56
C GLY A 455 -35.17 -19.54 11.03
N PHE A 456 -36.06 -20.06 11.90
CA PHE A 456 -35.91 -20.11 13.36
C PHE A 456 -36.15 -18.79 14.13
N ASP A 457 -37.04 -17.90 13.66
CA ASP A 457 -37.42 -16.63 14.31
C ASP A 457 -36.24 -15.69 14.62
N ARG A 458 -35.17 -15.78 13.83
CA ARG A 458 -33.99 -14.93 13.96
C ARG A 458 -34.14 -13.71 13.07
N ASN A 459 -34.19 -12.52 13.67
CA ASN A 459 -34.21 -11.26 12.92
C ASN A 459 -32.98 -11.15 12.01
N ASN A 460 -33.18 -10.62 10.80
CA ASN A 460 -32.09 -10.41 9.86
C ASN A 460 -31.10 -9.35 10.38
N ASP A 461 -31.59 -8.24 10.94
CA ASP A 461 -30.75 -7.32 11.71
C ASP A 461 -30.35 -7.96 13.06
N CYS A 462 -29.08 -8.33 13.18
CA CYS A 462 -28.51 -8.90 14.41
C CYS A 462 -28.18 -7.81 15.44
N GLY A 463 -28.32 -6.52 15.09
CA GLY A 463 -28.01 -5.38 15.92
C GLY A 463 -26.55 -4.94 15.85
N LEU A 464 -26.20 -3.96 16.70
CA LEU A 464 -24.89 -3.34 16.73
C LEU A 464 -23.78 -4.35 16.99
N LEU A 465 -22.76 -4.36 16.12
CA LEU A 465 -21.60 -5.24 16.25
C LEU A 465 -20.92 -5.07 17.60
N SER A 466 -20.83 -3.83 18.12
CA SER A 466 -20.25 -3.54 19.45
C SER A 466 -20.88 -4.36 20.58
N ARG A 467 -22.16 -4.74 20.45
CA ARG A 467 -22.92 -5.52 21.45
C ARG A 467 -22.91 -7.02 21.15
N LEU A 468 -22.58 -7.44 19.94
CA LEU A 468 -22.50 -8.84 19.54
C LEU A 468 -21.20 -9.49 20.03
N GLY A 469 -21.27 -10.77 20.40
CA GLY A 469 -20.11 -11.55 20.84
C GLY A 469 -19.52 -11.15 22.19
N ALA A 470 -20.23 -10.33 23.00
CA ALA A 470 -19.92 -10.10 24.41
C ALA A 470 -20.49 -11.26 25.25
N SER A 471 -19.88 -12.44 25.13
CA SER A 471 -20.15 -13.60 25.99
C SER A 471 -18.87 -14.43 26.02
N GLY A 472 -18.07 -14.23 27.08
CA GLY A 472 -16.75 -14.86 27.26
C GLY A 472 -15.88 -14.03 28.18
#